data_AF-A0A0M7GEW9-F1
#
_entry.id   AF-A0A0M7GEW9-F1
#
_cell.length_a   1.000
_cell.length_b   1.000
_cell.length_c   1.000
_cell.angle_alpha   90.00
_cell.angle_beta   90.00
_cell.angle_gamma   90.00
#
_symmetry.space_group_name_H-M   'P 1'
#
loop_
_entity.id
_entity.type
_entity.pdbx_description
1 polymer ?
#
loop_
_entity_poly.entity_id
_entity_poly.type
_entity_poly.pdbx_seq_one_letter_code
_entity_poly.pdbx_strand_id
1 'polypeptide(L)'
;MIRPRENWQALANAVFSVAEHAELEREAQEAKLPAFWGIWTRKEAIVKQRGGSAWQIVSIDSTSEAHSVSQLQFGSLSLAVCTPTPFTLTPGAIFHHEMSGAGISPARPA
;
A
#
# COMPACT_ATOMS: atom_id res chain seq x y z
N MET A 1 6.31 4.20 2.46
CA MET A 1 7.78 4.23 2.30
C MET A 1 8.23 2.84 1.89
N ILE A 2 8.84 2.70 0.72
CA ILE A 2 9.51 1.48 0.27
C ILE A 2 10.70 1.24 1.19
N ARG A 3 10.75 0.07 1.83
CA ARG A 3 11.83 -0.29 2.74
C ARG A 3 12.82 -1.21 2.03
N PRO A 4 14.15 -0.97 2.17
CA PRO A 4 15.14 -1.99 1.83
C PRO A 4 14.84 -3.25 2.63
N ARG A 5 14.85 -4.42 1.98
CA ARG A 5 14.65 -5.70 2.64
C ARG A 5 15.38 -6.79 1.88
N GLU A 6 16.44 -7.33 2.47
CA GLU A 6 17.31 -8.32 1.80
C GLU A 6 16.61 -9.64 1.48
N ASN A 7 15.51 -9.98 2.18
CA ASN A 7 14.77 -11.24 2.03
C ASN A 7 13.34 -11.06 1.49
N TRP A 8 13.11 -10.04 0.66
CA TRP A 8 11.77 -9.77 0.13
C TRP A 8 11.28 -10.90 -0.80
N GLN A 9 12.18 -11.54 -1.56
CA GLN A 9 11.82 -12.66 -2.46
C GLN A 9 11.32 -13.88 -1.67
N ALA A 10 11.99 -14.24 -0.58
CA ALA A 10 11.55 -15.36 0.25
C ALA A 10 10.16 -15.12 0.86
N LEU A 11 9.87 -13.86 1.23
CA LEU A 11 8.55 -13.48 1.71
C LEU A 11 7.50 -13.48 0.61
N ALA A 12 7.84 -13.03 -0.60
CA ALA A 12 6.98 -13.16 -1.78
C ALA A 12 6.61 -14.63 -2.00
N ASN A 13 7.60 -15.52 -2.07
CA ASN A 13 7.40 -16.96 -2.27
C ASN A 13 6.50 -17.61 -1.22
N ALA A 14 6.51 -17.10 0.02
CA ALA A 14 5.70 -17.64 1.11
C ALA A 14 4.28 -17.07 1.18
N VAL A 15 4.04 -15.89 0.58
CA VAL A 15 2.81 -15.11 0.81
C VAL A 15 2.04 -14.83 -0.47
N PHE A 16 2.70 -14.72 -1.62
CA PHE A 16 2.08 -14.29 -2.86
C PHE A 16 1.38 -15.44 -3.58
N SER A 17 0.24 -15.13 -4.18
CA SER A 17 -0.47 -16.03 -5.08
C SER A 17 0.33 -16.23 -6.37
N VAL A 18 -0.05 -17.22 -7.18
CA VAL A 18 0.53 -17.43 -8.52
C VAL A 18 0.37 -16.19 -9.40
N ALA A 19 -0.78 -15.52 -9.33
CA ALA A 19 -1.07 -14.32 -10.13
C ALA A 19 -0.22 -13.11 -9.68
N GLU A 20 -0.02 -12.96 -8.37
CA GLU A 20 0.85 -11.92 -7.81
C GLU A 20 2.34 -12.17 -8.14
N HIS A 21 2.78 -13.43 -8.15
CA HIS A 21 4.09 -13.79 -8.68
C HIS A 21 4.23 -13.45 -10.15
N ALA A 22 3.21 -13.76 -10.97
CA ALA A 22 3.22 -13.39 -12.38
C ALA A 22 3.25 -11.86 -12.58
N GLU A 23 2.62 -11.08 -11.69
CA GLU A 23 2.74 -9.62 -11.69
C GLU A 23 4.16 -9.16 -11.37
N LEU A 24 4.73 -9.67 -10.28
CA LEU A 24 6.08 -9.34 -9.85
C LEU A 24 7.15 -9.69 -10.89
N GLU A 25 6.99 -10.81 -11.60
CA GLU A 25 7.95 -11.28 -12.61
C GLU A 25 7.88 -10.53 -13.94
N ARG A 26 6.81 -9.76 -14.20
CA ARG A 26 6.76 -8.85 -15.37
C ARG A 26 7.63 -7.61 -15.21
N GLU A 27 8.00 -7.29 -13.98
CA GLU A 27 8.75 -6.08 -13.66
C GLU A 27 10.25 -6.24 -13.92
N ALA A 28 10.90 -5.14 -14.33
CA ALA A 28 12.35 -5.07 -14.42
C ALA A 28 12.99 -5.28 -13.03
N GLN A 29 14.24 -5.75 -13.00
CA GLN A 29 14.91 -6.14 -11.74
C GLN A 29 14.93 -5.01 -10.70
N GLU A 30 15.14 -3.77 -11.15
CA GLU A 30 15.11 -2.55 -10.32
C GLU A 30 13.72 -2.18 -9.80
N ALA A 31 12.66 -2.60 -10.49
CA ALA A 31 11.27 -2.33 -10.16
C ALA A 31 10.62 -3.44 -9.31
N LYS A 32 11.25 -4.61 -9.21
CA LYS A 32 10.72 -5.76 -8.44
C LYS A 32 10.49 -5.46 -6.95
N LEU A 33 11.41 -4.75 -6.28
CA LEU A 33 11.24 -4.41 -4.86
C LEU A 33 10.07 -3.42 -4.65
N PRO A 34 9.95 -2.31 -5.41
CA PRO A 34 8.75 -1.49 -5.42
C PRO A 34 7.46 -2.27 -5.68
N ALA A 35 7.45 -3.16 -6.67
CA ALA A 35 6.28 -3.98 -7.02
C ALA A 35 5.90 -4.94 -5.88
N PHE A 36 6.89 -5.59 -5.26
CA PHE A 36 6.68 -6.39 -4.05
C PHE A 36 5.95 -5.60 -2.96
N TRP A 37 6.41 -4.38 -2.67
CA TRP A 37 5.74 -3.54 -1.68
C TRP A 37 4.35 -3.09 -2.13
N GLY A 38 4.14 -2.90 -3.43
CA GLY A 38 2.84 -2.61 -3.99
C GLY A 38 1.82 -3.72 -3.75
N ILE A 39 2.19 -4.96 -4.10
CA ILE A 39 1.38 -6.15 -3.84
C ILE A 39 1.12 -6.29 -2.34
N TRP A 40 2.16 -6.22 -1.50
CA TRP A 40 2.02 -6.30 -0.04
C TRP A 40 1.02 -5.27 0.50
N THR A 41 1.11 -4.02 0.03
CA THR A 41 0.23 -2.93 0.48
C THR A 41 -1.21 -3.17 0.07
N ARG A 42 -1.48 -3.67 -1.15
CA ARG A 42 -2.83 -4.08 -1.57
C ARG A 42 -3.39 -5.19 -0.70
N LYS A 43 -2.60 -6.23 -0.42
CA LYS A 43 -3.01 -7.34 0.46
C LYS A 43 -3.37 -6.85 1.86
N GLU A 44 -2.57 -5.96 2.45
CA GLU A 44 -2.90 -5.37 3.75
C GLU A 44 -4.19 -4.54 3.74
N ALA A 45 -4.42 -3.75 2.68
CA ALA A 45 -5.64 -2.96 2.56
C ALA A 45 -6.88 -3.87 2.54
N ILE A 46 -6.82 -4.98 1.81
CA ILE A 46 -7.90 -5.97 1.72
C ILE A 46 -8.14 -6.66 3.08
N VAL A 47 -7.07 -7.10 3.76
CA VAL A 47 -7.19 -7.73 5.08
C VAL A 47 -7.84 -6.76 6.08
N LYS A 48 -7.39 -5.50 6.10
CA LYS A 48 -7.93 -4.46 7.00
C LYS A 48 -9.39 -4.14 6.69
N GLN A 49 -9.76 -4.02 5.42
CA GLN A 49 -11.14 -3.75 5.01
C GLN A 49 -12.11 -4.84 5.49
N ARG A 50 -11.65 -6.09 5.54
CA ARG A 50 -12.43 -7.23 6.03
C ARG A 50 -12.43 -7.41 7.55
N GLY A 51 -11.74 -6.53 8.30
CA GLY A 51 -11.54 -6.69 9.74
C GLY A 51 -10.67 -7.91 10.10
N GLY A 52 -9.83 -8.37 9.17
CA GLY A 52 -8.98 -9.53 9.33
C GLY A 52 -7.70 -9.28 10.13
N SER A 53 -7.01 -10.36 10.50
CA SER A 53 -5.70 -10.33 11.14
C SER A 53 -4.57 -10.42 10.12
N ALA A 54 -3.38 -9.93 10.50
CA ALA A 54 -2.18 -9.98 9.66
C ALA A 54 -1.84 -11.40 9.17
N TRP A 55 -2.21 -12.44 9.92
CA TRP A 55 -1.98 -13.84 9.54
C TRP A 55 -2.76 -14.30 8.30
N GLN A 56 -3.86 -13.60 7.97
CA GLN A 56 -4.69 -13.94 6.82
C GLN A 56 -4.12 -13.41 5.50
N ILE A 57 -3.00 -12.67 5.52
CA ILE A 57 -2.41 -12.06 4.33
C ILE A 57 -2.06 -13.09 3.25
N VAL A 58 -1.59 -14.29 3.64
CA VAL A 58 -1.25 -15.38 2.70
C VAL A 58 -2.46 -15.94 1.96
N SER A 59 -3.66 -15.78 2.52
CA SER A 59 -4.91 -16.29 1.94
C SER A 59 -5.59 -15.30 0.99
N ILE A 60 -5.01 -14.11 0.82
CA ILE A 60 -5.53 -13.08 -0.09
C ILE A 60 -4.80 -13.15 -1.42
N ASP A 61 -5.55 -13.08 -2.51
CA ASP A 61 -5.03 -12.78 -3.84
C ASP A 61 -5.46 -11.36 -4.23
N SER A 62 -4.53 -10.41 -4.19
CA SER A 62 -4.80 -8.99 -4.47
C SER A 62 -5.04 -8.68 -5.95
N THR A 63 -4.88 -9.68 -6.83
CA THR A 63 -5.21 -9.55 -8.26
C THR A 63 -6.67 -9.88 -8.56
N SER A 64 -7.41 -10.44 -7.60
CA SER A 64 -8.80 -10.83 -7.79
C SER A 64 -9.73 -9.62 -7.93
N GLU A 65 -10.59 -9.64 -8.96
CA GLU A 65 -11.61 -8.61 -9.22
C GLU A 65 -12.72 -8.57 -8.16
N ALA A 66 -12.75 -9.55 -7.24
CA ALA A 66 -13.68 -9.55 -6.11
C ALA A 66 -13.39 -8.44 -5.09
N HIS A 67 -12.25 -7.75 -5.20
CA HIS A 67 -11.85 -6.67 -4.31
C HIS A 67 -11.96 -5.32 -5.01
N SER A 68 -12.71 -4.40 -4.41
CA SER A 68 -12.67 -2.99 -4.80
C SER A 68 -11.44 -2.31 -4.21
N VAL A 69 -10.27 -2.61 -4.79
CA VAL A 69 -8.96 -2.08 -4.39
C VAL A 69 -8.39 -1.16 -5.47
N SER A 70 -7.89 0.00 -5.06
CA SER A 70 -7.06 0.88 -5.89
C SER A 70 -5.71 1.14 -5.25
N GLN A 71 -4.70 1.42 -6.07
CA GLN A 71 -3.33 1.63 -5.64
C GLN A 71 -2.76 2.87 -6.31
N LEU A 72 -1.89 3.58 -5.59
CA LEU A 72 -1.11 4.70 -6.10
C LEU A 72 0.32 4.63 -5.56
N GLN A 73 1.28 4.79 -6.46
CA GLN A 73 2.68 5.01 -6.12
C GLN A 73 3.00 6.50 -6.31
N PHE A 74 3.49 7.16 -5.26
CA PHE A 74 3.91 8.56 -5.28
C PHE A 74 5.33 8.67 -4.74
N GLY A 75 6.32 8.75 -5.64
CA GLY A 75 7.73 8.65 -5.27
C GLY A 75 8.03 7.33 -4.53
N SER A 76 8.53 7.40 -3.30
CA SER A 76 8.79 6.22 -2.45
C SER A 76 7.59 5.78 -1.60
N LEU A 77 6.44 6.43 -1.74
CA LEU A 77 5.21 6.10 -1.03
C LEU A 77 4.34 5.15 -1.87
N SER A 78 3.98 4.01 -1.28
CA SER A 78 2.98 3.09 -1.84
C SER A 78 1.72 3.17 -1.00
N LEU A 79 0.59 3.44 -1.64
CA LEU A 79 -0.73 3.52 -1.02
C LEU A 79 -1.67 2.54 -1.71
N ALA A 80 -2.47 1.83 -0.92
CA ALA A 80 -3.60 1.07 -1.42
C ALA A 80 -4.83 1.35 -0.56
N VAL A 81 -5.98 1.48 -1.22
CA VAL A 81 -7.28 1.68 -0.59
C VAL A 81 -8.18 0.55 -1.03
N CYS A 82 -8.74 -0.18 -0.08
CA CYS A 82 -9.76 -1.18 -0.32
C CYS A 82 -11.06 -0.73 0.35
N THR A 83 -12.14 -0.66 -0.41
CA THR A 83 -13.45 -0.17 0.05
C THR A 83 -14.55 -1.18 -0.31
N PRO A 84 -15.75 -1.11 0.31
CA PRO A 84 -16.87 -1.98 -0.07
C PRO A 84 -17.39 -1.73 -1.49
N THR A 85 -17.22 -0.51 -2.00
CA THR A 85 -17.58 -0.10 -3.37
C THR A 85 -16.34 0.40 -4.10
N PRO A 86 -16.28 0.31 -5.44
CA PRO A 86 -15.14 0.80 -6.21
C PRO A 86 -14.78 2.25 -5.88
N PHE A 87 -13.50 2.51 -5.61
CA PHE A 87 -12.95 3.84 -5.40
C PHE A 87 -11.60 3.93 -6.11
N THR A 88 -11.38 4.98 -6.87
CA THR A 88 -10.12 5.21 -7.60
C THR A 88 -9.26 6.21 -6.83
N LEU A 89 -8.18 5.72 -6.24
CA LEU A 89 -7.17 6.58 -5.63
C LEU A 89 -6.43 7.36 -6.72
N THR A 90 -6.45 8.69 -6.61
CA THR A 90 -5.73 9.60 -7.50
C THR A 90 -4.81 10.52 -6.70
N PRO A 91 -3.75 11.09 -7.30
CA PRO A 91 -2.87 12.02 -6.60
C PRO A 91 -3.62 13.21 -5.98
N GLY A 92 -4.68 13.71 -6.64
CA GLY A 92 -5.50 14.82 -6.12
C GLY A 92 -6.34 14.47 -4.89
N ALA A 93 -6.47 13.19 -4.54
CA ALA A 93 -7.13 12.75 -3.31
C ALA A 93 -6.19 12.72 -2.09
N ILE A 94 -4.89 13.00 -2.29
CA ILE A 94 -3.90 13.02 -1.22
C ILE A 94 -3.72 14.47 -0.74
N PHE A 95 -4.14 14.72 0.50
CA PHE A 95 -3.87 15.99 1.18
C PHE A 95 -2.73 15.80 2.18
N HIS A 96 -1.64 16.54 2.00
CA HIS A 96 -0.59 16.62 2.99
C HIS A 96 -1.04 17.55 4.11
N HIS A 97 -1.42 16.97 5.25
CA HIS A 97 -1.59 17.77 6.45
C HIS A 97 -0.20 18.08 7.01
N GLU A 98 0.35 19.26 6.71
CA GLU A 98 1.48 19.77 7.47
C GLU A 98 1.04 19.84 8.93
N MET A 99 1.65 19.06 9.82
CA MET A 99 1.59 19.36 11.25
C MET A 99 2.36 20.66 11.43
N SER A 100 1.67 21.79 11.28
CA SER A 100 2.17 23.08 11.69
C SER A 100 2.42 22.98 13.19
N GLY A 101 3.70 22.87 13.58
CA GLY A 101 4.11 22.98 14.97
C GLY A 101 3.50 24.27 15.51
N ALA A 102 2.75 24.16 16.61
CA ALA A 102 2.06 25.27 17.23
C ALA A 102 3.00 26.47 17.39
N GLY A 103 2.84 27.46 16.50
CA GLY A 103 3.40 28.78 16.68
C GLY A 103 2.76 29.38 17.91
N ILE A 104 3.58 29.71 18.89
CA ILE A 104 3.18 30.46 20.08
C ILE A 104 2.43 31.71 19.60
N SER A 105 1.17 31.82 19.98
CA SER A 105 0.35 33.01 19.72
C SER A 105 0.95 34.19 20.50
N PRO A 106 1.35 35.30 19.86
CA PRO A 106 1.78 36.47 20.61
C PRO A 106 0.57 37.08 21.32
N ALA A 107 0.74 37.34 22.62
CA ALA A 107 -0.28 37.93 23.48
C ALA A 107 -0.83 39.24 22.90
N ARG A 108 -2.15 39.39 22.99
CA ARG A 108 -2.90 40.58 22.56
C ARG A 108 -2.66 41.72 23.57
N PRO A 109 -2.26 42.94 23.17
CA PRO A 109 -2.12 44.04 24.11
C PRO A 109 -3.49 44.58 24.56
N ALA A 110 -3.50 45.08 25.80
CA ALA A 110 -4.66 45.66 26.50
C ALA A 110 -5.07 47.02 25.93
#